data_AF-A0A254R3C1-F1
#
_entry.id   AF-A0A254R3C1-F1
#
_cell.length_a   1.000
_cell.length_b   1.000
_cell.length_c   1.000
_cell.angle_alpha   90.00
_cell.angle_beta   90.00
_cell.angle_gamma   90.00
#
_symmetry.space_group_name_H-M   'P 1'
#
loop_
_entity.id
_entity.type
_entity.pdbx_description
1 polymer ?
#
loop_
_entity_poly.entity_id
_entity_poly.type
_entity_poly.pdbx_seq_one_letter_code
_entity_poly.pdbx_strand_id
1 'polypeptide(L)' 'MRARPELDEHMSAEDFRDHDWMKSDLRDFLRLRGLPASGSKGALAARVEAWLDGAPMPWRG' A
#
# COMPACT_ATOMS: atom_id res chain seq x y z
N MET A 1 -2.55 -21.91 -10.80
CA MET A 1 -2.85 -20.93 -9.73
C MET A 1 -2.23 -19.61 -10.17
N ARG A 2 -3.00 -18.52 -10.26
CA ARG A 2 -2.42 -17.20 -10.52
C ARG A 2 -1.73 -16.76 -9.23
N ALA A 3 -0.40 -16.67 -9.24
CA ALA A 3 0.33 -16.08 -8.13
C ALA A 3 -0.19 -14.65 -7.94
N ARG A 4 -0.62 -14.31 -6.73
CA ARG A 4 -0.90 -12.91 -6.39
C ARG A 4 0.46 -12.21 -6.39
N PRO A 5 0.61 -11.05 -7.04
CA PRO A 5 1.85 -10.30 -6.93
C PRO A 5 2.10 -9.95 -5.46
N GLU A 6 3.34 -10.05 -5.02
CA GLU A 6 3.72 -9.63 -3.68
C GLU A 6 3.79 -8.10 -3.65
N LEU A 7 3.22 -7.49 -2.61
CA LEU A 7 3.32 -6.04 -2.42
C LEU A 7 4.69 -5.74 -1.81
N ASP A 8 5.62 -5.30 -2.64
CA ASP A 8 6.99 -4.94 -2.23
C ASP A 8 7.36 -3.51 -2.66
N GLU A 9 8.58 -3.10 -2.32
CA GLU A 9 9.07 -1.74 -2.61
C GLU A 9 9.51 -1.50 -4.05
N HIS A 10 9.64 -2.55 -4.85
CA HIS A 10 10.00 -2.48 -6.25
C HIS A 10 8.77 -2.34 -7.15
N MET A 11 7.57 -2.52 -6.60
CA MET A 11 6.31 -2.29 -7.30
C MET A 11 6.13 -0.81 -7.65
N SER A 12 5.70 -0.52 -8.87
CA SER A 12 5.34 0.86 -9.23
C SER A 12 3.95 1.22 -8.67
N ALA A 13 3.72 2.51 -8.41
CA ALA A 13 2.38 2.98 -8.02
C ALA A 13 1.33 2.72 -9.11
N GLU A 14 1.75 2.62 -10.37
CA GLU A 14 0.88 2.27 -11.49
C GLU A 14 0.45 0.79 -11.43
N ASP A 15 1.40 -0.14 -11.28
CA ASP A 15 1.10 -1.56 -11.09
C ASP A 15 0.25 -1.80 -9.83
N PHE A 16 0.52 -1.05 -8.76
CA PHE A 16 -0.25 -1.13 -7.54
C PHE A 16 -1.74 -0.80 -7.77
N ARG A 17 -2.06 0.19 -8.61
CA ARG A 17 -3.44 0.61 -8.93
C ARG A 17 -4.19 -0.42 -9.77
N ASP A 18 -3.48 -1.24 -10.53
CA ASP A 18 -4.06 -2.28 -11.39
C ASP A 18 -4.42 -3.56 -10.61
N HIS A 19 -4.12 -3.61 -9.31
CA HIS A 19 -4.37 -4.76 -8.44
C HIS A 19 -5.31 -4.45 -7.27
N ASP A 20 -6.22 -5.39 -6.98
CA ASP A 20 -7.06 -5.31 -5.78
C ASP A 20 -6.33 -5.91 -4.57
N TRP A 21 -5.87 -5.04 -3.69
CA TRP A 21 -5.11 -5.41 -2.50
C TRP A 21 -6.01 -5.75 -1.31
N MET A 22 -5.63 -6.76 -0.52
CA MET A 22 -6.31 -6.99 0.75
C MET A 22 -5.88 -5.97 1.79
N LYS A 23 -6.80 -5.64 2.70
CA LYS A 23 -6.51 -4.72 3.80
C LYS A 23 -5.35 -5.23 4.67
N SER A 24 -5.23 -6.54 4.87
CA SER A 24 -4.09 -7.15 5.57
C SER A 24 -2.78 -6.80 4.90
N ASP A 25 -2.67 -7.02 3.60
CA ASP A 25 -1.44 -6.84 2.83
C ASP A 25 -0.97 -5.38 2.89
N LEU A 26 -1.92 -4.44 2.74
CA LEU A 26 -1.63 -3.01 2.89
C LEU A 26 -1.14 -2.66 4.29
N ARG A 27 -1.73 -3.26 5.34
CA ARG A 27 -1.31 -3.02 6.72
C ARG A 27 0.07 -3.62 6.99
N ASP A 28 0.33 -4.80 6.49
CA ASP A 28 1.59 -5.51 6.71
C ASP A 28 2.72 -4.79 5.98
N PHE A 29 2.49 -4.33 4.75
CA PHE A 29 3.43 -3.48 4.00
C PHE A 29 3.81 -2.20 4.76
N LEU A 30 2.80 -1.49 5.29
CA LEU A 30 3.01 -0.27 6.06
C LEU A 30 3.69 -0.55 7.40
N ARG A 31 3.28 -1.61 8.12
CA ARG A 31 3.87 -2.02 9.40
C ARG A 31 5.34 -2.39 9.29
N LEU A 32 5.70 -3.15 8.26
CA LEU A 32 7.08 -3.56 8.00
C LEU A 32 8.01 -2.34 7.84
N ARG A 33 7.47 -1.23 7.34
CA ARG A 33 8.17 0.04 7.11
C ARG A 33 8.00 1.05 8.26
N GLY A 34 7.37 0.66 9.37
CA GLY A 34 7.12 1.55 10.50
C GLY A 34 6.10 2.67 10.23
N LEU A 35 5.26 2.51 9.20
CA LEU A 35 4.29 3.51 8.77
C LEU A 35 2.92 3.34 9.43
N PRO A 36 2.09 4.39 9.48
CA PRO A 36 0.73 4.32 10.03
C PRO A 36 -0.16 3.32 9.27
N ALA A 37 -0.33 2.13 9.85
CA ALA A 37 -1.15 1.04 9.32
C ALA A 37 -2.57 0.97 9.94
N SER A 38 -3.11 2.13 10.33
CA SER A 38 -4.46 2.30 10.87
C SER A 38 -5.42 2.95 9.86
N GLY A 39 -6.73 2.72 10.03
CA GLY A 39 -7.78 3.31 9.21
C GLY A 39 -8.49 2.35 8.26
N SER A 40 -9.18 2.93 7.27
CA SER A 40 -9.93 2.20 6.24
C SER A 40 -9.00 1.59 5.18
N LYS A 41 -9.51 0.64 4.37
CA LYS A 41 -8.75 0.06 3.25
C LYS A 41 -8.25 1.15 2.29
N GLY A 42 -9.10 2.13 1.96
CA GLY A 42 -8.74 3.25 1.08
C GLY A 42 -7.65 4.16 1.67
N ALA A 43 -7.68 4.43 2.98
CA ALA A 43 -6.63 5.22 3.63
C ALA A 43 -5.27 4.49 3.61
N LEU A 44 -5.28 3.17 3.80
CA LEU A 44 -4.06 2.35 3.70
C LEU A 44 -3.55 2.31 2.25
N ALA A 45 -4.44 2.11 1.28
CA ALA A 45 -4.08 2.06 -0.14
C ALA A 45 -3.45 3.38 -0.61
N ALA A 46 -4.05 4.52 -0.26
CA ALA A 46 -3.51 5.84 -0.59
C ALA A 46 -2.14 6.11 0.04
N ARG A 47 -1.84 5.54 1.23
CA ARG A 47 -0.51 5.65 1.84
C ARG A 47 0.52 4.78 1.15
N VAL A 48 0.13 3.56 0.77
CA VAL A 48 1.00 2.67 -0.01
C VAL A 48 1.31 3.30 -1.35
N GLU A 49 0.30 3.75 -2.09
CA GLU A 49 0.45 4.46 -3.36
C GLU A 49 1.38 5.68 -3.23
N ALA A 50 1.13 6.56 -2.26
CA ALA A 50 1.98 7.72 -2.03
C ALA A 50 3.43 7.34 -1.69
N TRP A 51 3.63 6.25 -0.94
CA TRP A 51 4.97 5.76 -0.62
C TRP A 51 5.70 5.23 -1.87
N LEU A 52 5.01 4.48 -2.72
CA LEU A 52 5.56 3.95 -3.98
C LEU A 52 5.86 5.07 -5.00
N ASP A 53 5.04 6.11 -5.03
CA ASP A 53 5.21 7.28 -5.91
C ASP A 53 6.25 8.29 -5.38
N GLY A 54 6.76 8.08 -4.16
CA GLY A 54 7.61 9.06 -3.47
C GLY A 54 6.89 10.36 -3.11
N ALA A 55 5.56 10.34 -3.11
CA ALA A 55 4.71 11.47 -2.79
C ALA A 55 4.56 11.66 -1.26
N PRO A 56 4.22 12.87 -0.80
CA PRO A 56 3.94 13.11 0.62
C PRO A 56 2.79 12.22 1.12
N MET A 57 2.98 11.57 2.27
CA MET A 57 1.93 10.70 2.81
C MET A 57 0.64 11.47 3.12
N PRO A 58 -0.52 10.98 2.64
CA PRO A 58 -1.78 11.58 3.00
C PRO A 58 -2.07 11.31 4.49
N TRP A 59 -1.90 12.34 5.30
CA TRP A 59 -2.37 12.35 6.68
C TRP A 59 -3.89 12.53 6.67
N ARG A 60 -4.61 11.42 6.76
CA ARG A 60 -6.01 11.42 7.21
C ARG A 60 -6.10 10.53 8.45
N GLY A 61 -6.07 11.19 9.60
CA GLY A 61 -6.43 10.61 10.90
C GLY A 61 -7.90 10.22 10.91
#